data_AF-A0A915M1T8-F1
#
_entry.id   AF-A0A915M1T8-F1
#
_cell.length_a   1.000
_cell.length_b   1.000
_cell.length_c   1.000
_cell.angle_alpha   90.00
_cell.angle_beta   90.00
_cell.angle_gamma   90.00
#
_symmetry.space_group_name_H-M   'P 1'
#
loop_
_entity.id
_entity.type
_entity.pdbx_description
1 polymer ?
#
loop_
_entity_poly.entity_id
_entity_poly.type
_entity_poly.pdbx_seq_one_letter_code
_entity_poly.pdbx_strand_id
1 'polypeptide(L)'
;MPSYSSSKRTIERQRIVPERLQVDVQNPLEIVLGGDFIIDKRGERFLLWDSREHDNDEPFFLIFGTDNALNWMSEHLDWSSDGTFKALYILMANRQIETYRRVFEVVRDHINAVPQSIMLDFEAGARTAFTFVWPDITIRHCLFHLGQSVNRKVQSLGLSQLYIDNEEFRKSIRSLAALAFLQPDEVEYGYQLLRGIAHDQAIQIYDYFET
;
A
#
# COMPACT_ATOMS: atom_id res chain seq x y z
N MET A 1 1.32 -19.80 -18.60
CA MET A 1 0.45 -19.14 -17.59
C MET A 1 0.21 -20.12 -16.45
N PRO A 2 0.22 -19.70 -15.17
CA PRO A 2 -0.19 -20.59 -14.08
C PRO A 2 -1.61 -21.10 -14.32
N SER A 3 -1.88 -22.34 -13.90
CA SER A 3 -3.16 -22.99 -14.18
C SER A 3 -4.33 -22.23 -13.50
N TYR A 4 -5.53 -22.34 -14.07
CA TYR A 4 -6.75 -21.75 -13.48
C TYR A 4 -6.99 -22.16 -12.01
N SER A 5 -6.54 -23.38 -11.64
CA SER A 5 -6.58 -23.87 -10.26
C SER A 5 -5.62 -23.11 -9.31
N SER A 6 -4.50 -22.63 -9.85
CA SER A 6 -3.49 -21.87 -9.11
C SER A 6 -3.93 -20.43 -8.81
N SER A 7 -4.82 -19.88 -9.66
CA SER A 7 -5.35 -18.51 -9.54
C SER A 7 -6.57 -18.39 -8.63
N LYS A 8 -7.15 -19.50 -8.18
CA LYS A 8 -8.37 -19.54 -7.34
C LYS A 8 -8.12 -19.58 -5.83
N ARG A 9 -6.86 -19.51 -5.37
CA ARG A 9 -6.60 -19.27 -3.95
C ARG A 9 -6.84 -17.80 -3.65
N THR A 10 -8.01 -17.49 -3.08
CA THR A 10 -8.07 -16.45 -2.05
C THR A 10 -6.91 -16.75 -1.11
N ILE A 11 -5.91 -15.88 -1.07
CA ILE A 11 -4.76 -16.02 -0.20
C ILE A 11 -5.26 -15.69 1.22
N GLU A 12 -6.07 -16.56 1.80
CA GLU A 12 -6.03 -16.74 3.24
C GLU A 12 -4.79 -17.59 3.51
N ARG A 13 -3.68 -16.92 3.82
CA ARG A 13 -2.48 -17.58 4.36
C ARG A 13 -2.77 -18.09 5.77
N GLN A 14 -3.70 -19.03 5.92
CA GLN A 14 -3.62 -19.98 7.02
C GLN A 14 -2.52 -20.98 6.66
N ARG A 15 -1.25 -20.51 6.71
CA ARG A 15 -0.12 -21.43 6.79
C ARG A 15 -0.25 -22.12 8.15
N ILE A 16 -0.72 -23.37 8.14
CA ILE A 16 -0.56 -24.27 9.27
C ILE A 16 0.94 -24.54 9.35
N VAL A 17 1.63 -23.80 10.20
CA VAL A 17 3.05 -24.03 10.52
C VAL A 17 3.04 -24.82 11.82
N PRO A 18 3.57 -26.06 11.85
CA PRO A 18 3.76 -26.80 13.10
C PRO A 18 4.50 -25.89 14.10
N GLU A 19 4.08 -25.91 15.37
CA GLU A 19 4.67 -25.10 16.45
C GLU A 19 4.49 -23.58 16.31
N ARG A 20 3.57 -23.11 15.45
CA ARG A 20 3.19 -21.69 15.46
C ARG A 20 2.62 -21.33 16.83
N LEU A 21 3.33 -20.47 17.55
CA LEU A 21 2.82 -19.84 18.76
C LEU A 21 1.50 -19.13 18.44
N GLN A 22 0.42 -19.60 19.06
CA GLN A 22 -0.85 -18.90 19.09
C GLN A 22 -0.86 -18.07 20.37
N VAL A 23 -0.72 -16.77 20.22
CA VAL A 23 -0.88 -15.81 21.30
C VAL A 23 -2.22 -15.13 21.06
N ASP A 24 -3.13 -15.24 22.02
CA ASP A 24 -4.40 -14.52 21.99
C ASP A 24 -4.15 -13.08 22.42
N VAL A 25 -3.86 -12.24 21.44
CA VAL A 25 -3.58 -10.81 21.64
C VAL A 25 -4.79 -10.03 21.18
N GLN A 26 -5.49 -9.38 22.11
CA GLN A 26 -6.69 -8.59 21.80
C GLN A 26 -6.33 -7.14 21.46
N ASN A 27 -5.16 -6.66 21.91
CA ASN A 27 -4.66 -5.32 21.66
C ASN A 27 -3.18 -5.35 21.19
N PRO A 28 -2.81 -4.68 20.08
CA PRO A 28 -1.42 -4.59 19.64
C PRO A 28 -0.41 -4.11 20.71
N LEU A 29 -0.85 -3.32 21.69
CA LEU A 29 -0.02 -2.88 22.82
C LEU A 29 0.44 -4.05 23.71
N GLU A 30 -0.31 -5.15 23.75
CA GLU A 30 0.00 -6.35 24.55
C GLU A 30 1.06 -7.25 23.89
N ILE A 31 1.50 -6.93 22.66
CA ILE A 31 2.51 -7.71 21.95
C ILE A 31 3.86 -7.58 22.66
N VAL A 32 4.27 -8.59 23.42
CA VAL A 32 5.60 -8.62 24.03
C VAL A 32 6.59 -9.25 23.04
N LEU A 33 7.59 -8.47 22.61
CA LEU A 33 8.67 -8.95 21.74
C LEU A 33 9.95 -9.07 22.53
N GLY A 34 10.62 -10.22 22.41
CA GLY A 34 11.90 -10.48 23.06
C GLY A 34 12.58 -11.71 22.48
N GLY A 35 13.86 -11.89 22.80
CA GLY A 35 14.66 -13.03 22.32
C GLY A 35 14.68 -13.12 20.79
N ASP A 36 14.30 -14.28 20.26
CA ASP A 36 14.34 -14.57 18.82
C ASP A 36 13.37 -13.73 17.96
N PHE A 37 12.48 -12.94 18.57
CA PHE A 37 11.53 -12.09 17.84
C PHE A 37 12.07 -10.70 17.49
N ILE A 38 13.21 -10.31 18.07
CA ILE A 38 13.89 -9.03 17.80
C ILE A 38 15.17 -9.18 16.98
N ILE A 39 15.54 -10.42 16.66
CA ILE A 39 16.69 -10.78 15.83
C ILE A 39 16.25 -11.66 14.65
N ASP A 40 17.01 -11.64 13.56
CA ASP A 40 16.77 -12.51 12.42
C ASP A 40 17.48 -13.87 12.55
N LYS A 41 17.35 -14.72 11.52
CA LYS A 41 17.98 -16.05 11.50
C LYS A 41 19.51 -16.05 11.51
N ARG A 42 20.14 -14.90 11.27
CA ARG A 42 21.59 -14.70 11.34
C ARG A 42 22.04 -14.13 12.69
N GLY A 43 21.09 -13.86 13.60
CA GLY A 43 21.36 -13.20 14.88
C GLY A 43 21.55 -11.69 14.76
N GLU A 44 21.15 -11.09 13.63
CA GLU A 44 21.22 -9.65 13.41
C GLU A 44 19.97 -8.96 13.94
N ARG A 45 20.08 -7.68 14.31
CA ARG A 45 18.94 -6.87 14.74
C ARG A 45 17.84 -6.89 13.67
N PHE A 46 16.62 -7.18 14.11
CA PHE A 46 15.44 -7.18 13.25
C PHE A 46 14.33 -6.23 13.73
N LEU A 47 14.20 -6.00 15.03
CA LEU A 47 13.34 -4.93 15.55
C LEU A 47 14.12 -3.60 15.52
N LEU A 48 13.76 -2.71 14.60
CA LEU A 48 14.40 -1.41 14.41
C LEU A 48 13.78 -0.35 15.32
N TRP A 49 12.47 -0.40 15.56
CA TRP A 49 11.81 0.56 16.44
C TRP A 49 10.60 -0.04 17.14
N ASP A 50 10.47 0.28 18.43
CA ASP A 50 9.27 0.04 19.23
C ASP A 50 8.78 1.38 19.80
N SER A 51 7.64 1.88 19.32
CA SER A 51 7.15 3.19 19.73
C SER A 51 6.87 3.27 21.24
N ARG A 52 6.64 2.14 21.92
CA ARG A 52 6.34 2.11 23.36
C ARG A 52 7.56 2.44 24.23
N GLU A 53 8.76 2.24 23.71
CA GLU A 53 10.01 2.54 24.44
C GLU A 53 10.47 3.97 24.24
N HIS A 54 9.94 4.66 23.23
CA HIS A 54 10.49 5.92 22.73
C HIS A 54 9.48 7.08 22.70
N ASP A 55 8.18 6.79 22.61
CA ASP A 55 7.11 7.79 22.51
C ASP A 55 6.21 7.71 23.76
N ASN A 56 5.98 8.84 24.44
CA ASN A 56 5.01 8.94 25.53
C ASN A 56 3.59 8.93 24.94
N ASP A 57 3.01 7.74 24.82
CA ASP A 57 1.65 7.40 24.39
C ASP A 57 1.19 7.84 22.97
N GLU A 58 0.94 6.84 22.13
CA GLU A 58 0.28 6.84 20.80
C GLU A 58 0.84 7.77 19.70
N PRO A 59 0.85 7.32 18.43
CA PRO A 59 0.29 6.06 17.95
C PRO A 59 1.21 4.85 18.16
N PHE A 60 0.65 3.68 18.48
CA PHE A 60 1.44 2.44 18.52
C PHE A 60 1.90 2.01 17.12
N PHE A 61 3.21 1.77 16.97
CA PHE A 61 3.78 1.10 15.81
C PHE A 61 5.10 0.41 16.13
N LEU A 62 5.41 -0.62 15.34
CA LEU A 62 6.68 -1.34 15.36
C LEU A 62 7.27 -1.32 13.96
N ILE A 63 8.59 -1.10 13.88
CA ILE A 63 9.34 -1.18 12.63
C ILE A 63 10.28 -2.36 12.70
N PHE A 64 10.10 -3.31 11.79
CA PHE A 64 11.00 -4.43 11.59
C PHE A 64 11.75 -4.29 10.27
N GLY A 65 13.02 -4.66 10.28
CA GLY A 65 13.91 -4.58 9.14
C GLY A 65 15.33 -4.87 9.59
N THR A 66 16.26 -4.85 8.65
CA THR A 66 17.69 -5.00 8.97
C THR A 66 18.38 -3.67 8.73
N ASP A 67 19.52 -3.44 9.37
CA ASP A 67 20.35 -2.26 9.08
C ASP A 67 20.77 -2.22 7.60
N ASN A 68 20.97 -3.39 6.98
CA ASN A 68 21.19 -3.50 5.54
C ASN A 68 19.99 -2.96 4.72
N ALA A 69 18.75 -3.22 5.14
CA ALA A 69 17.59 -2.68 4.46
C ALA A 69 17.53 -1.15 4.53
N LEU A 70 17.89 -0.57 5.69
CA LEU A 70 18.00 0.89 5.87
C LEU A 70 19.11 1.48 4.99
N ASN A 71 20.29 0.84 4.96
CA ASN A 71 21.40 1.26 4.11
C ASN A 71 21.00 1.22 2.62
N TRP A 72 20.34 0.14 2.19
CA TRP A 72 19.81 0.03 0.84
C TRP A 72 18.85 1.17 0.51
N MET A 73 17.95 1.51 1.43
CA MET A 73 17.06 2.66 1.24
C MET A 73 17.86 3.98 1.14
N SER A 74 18.92 4.18 1.93
CA SER A 74 19.74 5.40 1.87
C SER A 74 20.48 5.58 0.55
N GLU A 75 20.81 4.49 -0.12
CA GLU A 75 21.56 4.49 -1.38
C GLU A 75 20.67 4.73 -2.61
N HIS A 76 19.34 4.65 -2.45
CA HIS A 76 18.39 4.76 -3.56
C HIS A 76 17.55 6.04 -3.47
N LEU A 77 17.43 6.73 -4.61
CA LEU A 77 16.69 7.98 -4.72
C LEU A 77 15.20 7.76 -5.02
N ASP A 78 14.83 6.60 -5.55
CA ASP A 78 13.46 6.24 -5.90
C ASP A 78 12.97 5.12 -4.97
N TRP A 79 11.96 5.42 -4.16
CA TRP A 79 11.37 4.47 -3.23
C TRP A 79 10.02 3.96 -3.73
N SER A 80 9.54 2.87 -3.11
CA SER A 80 8.19 2.37 -3.34
C SER A 80 7.55 1.89 -2.04
N SER A 81 6.23 2.09 -1.95
CA SER A 81 5.39 1.72 -0.81
C SER A 81 4.08 1.11 -1.30
N ASP A 82 3.50 0.25 -0.47
CA ASP A 82 2.18 -0.39 -0.64
C ASP A 82 1.57 -0.52 0.75
N GLY A 83 1.06 0.61 1.27
CA GLY A 83 0.94 0.91 2.70
C GLY A 83 2.27 1.32 3.36
N THR A 84 3.29 0.47 3.31
CA THR A 84 4.60 0.70 3.97
C THR A 84 5.78 0.52 3.00
N PHE A 85 6.99 0.97 3.39
CA PHE A 85 8.20 0.79 2.58
C PHE A 85 8.43 -0.68 2.22
N LYS A 86 8.76 -0.99 0.96
CA LYS A 86 8.99 -2.39 0.54
C LYS A 86 10.15 -3.08 1.27
N ALA A 87 11.10 -2.31 1.80
CA ALA A 87 12.27 -2.83 2.52
C ALA A 87 12.03 -3.02 4.03
N LEU A 88 10.92 -2.50 4.57
CA LEU A 88 10.60 -2.52 6.01
C LEU A 88 9.23 -3.16 6.25
N TYR A 89 9.10 -3.92 7.33
CA TYR A 89 7.80 -4.43 7.77
C TYR A 89 7.33 -3.57 8.93
N ILE A 90 6.18 -2.94 8.79
CA ILE A 90 5.69 -1.99 9.79
C ILE A 90 4.32 -2.44 10.27
N LEU A 91 4.21 -2.65 11.57
CA LEU A 91 2.94 -2.88 12.25
C LEU A 91 2.48 -1.55 12.84
N MET A 92 1.26 -1.12 12.53
CA MET A 92 0.68 0.13 13.03
C MET A 92 -0.67 -0.17 13.67
N ALA A 93 -1.02 0.53 14.75
CA ALA A 93 -2.33 0.39 15.39
C ALA A 93 -3.48 0.85 14.48
N ASN A 94 -3.23 1.82 13.61
CA ASN A 94 -4.21 2.37 12.69
C ASN A 94 -3.54 2.99 11.46
N ARG A 95 -4.36 3.34 10.46
CA ARG A 95 -3.93 3.99 9.20
C ARG A 95 -4.26 5.48 9.17
N GLN A 96 -4.10 6.17 10.29
CA GLN A 96 -4.31 7.62 10.37
C GLN A 96 -3.04 8.37 9.91
N ILE A 97 -3.22 9.61 9.46
CA ILE A 97 -2.13 10.49 8.98
C ILE A 97 -1.02 10.59 10.03
N GLU A 98 -1.37 10.79 11.31
CA GLU A 98 -0.39 10.97 12.37
C GLU A 98 0.47 9.71 12.60
N THR A 99 -0.13 8.52 12.50
CA THR A 99 0.60 7.24 12.60
C THR A 99 1.60 7.07 11.47
N TYR A 100 1.19 7.33 10.23
CA TYR A 100 2.12 7.32 9.10
C TYR A 100 3.23 8.33 9.26
N ARG A 101 2.89 9.55 9.68
CA ARG A 101 3.86 10.63 9.88
C ARG A 101 4.93 10.19 10.88
N ARG A 102 4.52 9.68 12.05
CA ARG A 102 5.45 9.24 13.09
C ARG A 102 6.37 8.11 12.59
N VAL A 103 5.81 7.13 11.90
CA VAL A 103 6.58 6.06 11.24
C VAL A 103 7.61 6.64 10.26
N PHE A 104 7.22 7.57 9.41
CA PHE A 104 8.09 8.15 8.39
C PHE A 104 9.18 9.03 8.99
N GLU A 105 8.90 9.78 10.06
CA GLU A 105 9.90 10.54 10.82
C GLU A 105 10.95 9.61 11.41
N VAL A 106 10.55 8.51 12.04
CA VAL A 106 11.49 7.50 12.56
C VAL A 106 12.36 6.94 11.42
N VAL A 107 11.76 6.58 10.29
CA VAL A 107 12.51 6.05 9.14
C VAL A 107 13.49 7.08 8.58
N ARG A 108 13.08 8.35 8.44
CA ARG A 108 13.96 9.44 8.01
C ARG A 108 15.18 9.56 8.93
N ASP A 109 14.96 9.54 10.23
CA ASP A 109 16.01 9.75 11.23
C ASP A 109 17.02 8.58 11.26
N HIS A 110 16.60 7.38 10.84
CA HIS A 110 17.49 6.20 10.72
C HIS A 110 18.30 6.17 9.43
N ILE A 111 17.74 6.67 8.32
CA ILE A 111 18.35 6.52 6.98
C ILE A 111 19.24 7.73 6.65
N ASN A 112 18.99 8.90 7.27
CA ASN A 112 19.70 10.16 7.01
C ASN A 112 19.91 10.46 5.52
N ALA A 113 18.92 10.10 4.69
CA ALA A 113 18.89 10.33 3.26
C ALA A 113 17.53 10.94 2.86
N VAL A 114 17.54 11.68 1.76
CA VAL A 114 16.34 12.29 1.19
C VAL A 114 16.04 11.61 -0.15
N PRO A 115 14.95 10.84 -0.26
CA PRO A 115 14.54 10.28 -1.54
C PRO A 115 14.10 11.41 -2.49
N GLN A 116 14.34 11.23 -3.78
CA GLN A 116 13.84 12.12 -4.82
C GLN A 116 12.39 11.80 -5.19
N SER A 117 12.01 10.52 -5.18
CA SER A 117 10.65 10.13 -5.49
C SER A 117 10.19 8.92 -4.69
N ILE A 118 8.86 8.79 -4.59
CA ILE A 118 8.23 7.61 -4.02
C ILE A 118 7.02 7.20 -4.84
N MET A 119 6.94 5.90 -5.15
CA MET A 119 5.72 5.30 -5.67
C MET A 119 4.82 4.84 -4.52
N LEU A 120 3.62 5.40 -4.42
CA LEU A 120 2.62 5.07 -3.40
C LEU A 120 1.37 4.44 -4.02
N ASP A 121 0.57 3.80 -3.19
CA ASP A 121 -0.85 3.60 -3.49
C ASP A 121 -1.62 4.92 -3.36
N PHE A 122 -2.96 4.86 -3.51
CA PHE A 122 -3.84 6.04 -3.45
C PHE A 122 -4.32 6.33 -2.01
N GLU A 123 -3.66 5.81 -0.98
CA GLU A 123 -4.05 6.06 0.40
C GLU A 123 -3.71 7.50 0.81
N ALA A 124 -4.75 8.33 0.99
CA ALA A 124 -4.59 9.75 1.30
C ALA A 124 -3.74 9.99 2.56
N GLY A 125 -3.88 9.13 3.58
CA GLY A 125 -3.14 9.23 4.84
C GLY A 125 -1.63 9.14 4.65
N ALA A 126 -1.17 8.09 3.96
CA ALA A 126 0.22 7.88 3.63
C ALA A 126 0.76 9.01 2.74
N ARG A 127 0.00 9.42 1.72
CA ARG A 127 0.38 10.52 0.81
C ARG A 127 0.64 11.82 1.57
N THR A 128 -0.29 12.24 2.42
CA THR A 128 -0.18 13.46 3.22
C THR A 128 1.00 13.39 4.20
N ALA A 129 1.18 12.25 4.88
CA ALA A 129 2.30 12.06 5.78
C ALA A 129 3.66 12.11 5.06
N PHE A 130 3.79 11.51 3.87
CA PHE A 130 5.01 11.59 3.07
C PHE A 130 5.37 13.02 2.68
N THR A 131 4.41 13.79 2.18
CA THR A 131 4.64 15.21 1.85
C THR A 131 4.98 16.07 3.07
N PHE A 132 4.54 15.67 4.26
CA PHE A 132 4.90 16.36 5.49
C PHE A 132 6.36 16.10 5.87
N VAL A 133 6.80 14.84 5.83
CA VAL A 133 8.15 14.44 6.24
C VAL A 133 9.21 14.81 5.19
N TRP A 134 8.86 14.74 3.90
CA TRP A 134 9.70 15.16 2.78
C TRP A 134 8.92 16.08 1.84
N PRO A 135 8.93 17.42 2.07
CA PRO A 135 8.13 18.38 1.28
C PRO A 135 8.46 18.44 -0.21
N ASP A 136 9.72 18.19 -0.58
CA ASP A 136 10.20 18.29 -1.96
C ASP A 136 10.15 16.96 -2.73
N ILE A 137 9.50 15.92 -2.17
CA ILE A 137 9.45 14.59 -2.78
C ILE A 137 8.51 14.55 -4.00
N THR A 138 8.94 13.86 -5.05
CA THR A 138 8.05 13.56 -6.19
C THR A 138 7.21 12.32 -5.88
N ILE A 139 5.90 12.50 -5.71
CA ILE A 139 4.98 11.37 -5.53
C ILE A 139 4.53 10.84 -6.89
N ARG A 140 4.72 9.54 -7.10
CA ARG A 140 4.19 8.77 -8.23
C ARG A 140 3.12 7.83 -7.70
N HIS A 141 2.03 7.66 -8.42
CA HIS A 141 1.00 6.69 -8.05
C HIS A 141 1.18 5.39 -8.82
N CYS A 142 0.88 4.27 -8.17
CA CYS A 142 1.06 2.96 -8.80
C CYS A 142 -0.12 2.60 -9.72
N LEU A 143 0.14 2.39 -11.01
CA LEU A 143 -0.87 1.97 -11.99
C LEU A 143 -1.54 0.64 -11.63
N PHE A 144 -0.79 -0.27 -11.00
CA PHE A 144 -1.34 -1.54 -10.53
C PHE A 144 -2.43 -1.32 -9.48
N HIS A 145 -2.18 -0.45 -8.50
CA HIS A 145 -3.17 -0.11 -7.46
C HIS A 145 -4.36 0.67 -8.01
N LEU A 146 -4.15 1.52 -9.02
CA LEU A 146 -5.24 2.17 -9.75
C LEU A 146 -6.16 1.13 -10.40
N GLY A 147 -5.59 0.18 -11.14
CA GLY A 147 -6.36 -0.91 -11.73
C GLY A 147 -7.04 -1.77 -10.67
N GLN A 148 -6.39 -1.99 -9.52
CA GLN A 148 -6.93 -2.77 -8.42
C GLN A 148 -8.12 -2.06 -7.75
N SER A 149 -8.06 -0.75 -7.50
CA SER A 149 -9.16 0.00 -6.89
C SER A 149 -10.41 -0.02 -7.76
N VAL A 150 -10.25 0.20 -9.08
CA VAL A 150 -11.32 0.09 -10.07
C VAL A 150 -11.95 -1.32 -10.05
N ASN A 151 -11.13 -2.37 -10.04
CA ASN A 151 -11.63 -3.75 -9.98
C ASN A 151 -12.34 -4.07 -8.65
N ARG A 152 -11.85 -3.56 -7.51
CA ARG A 152 -12.55 -3.68 -6.22
C ARG A 152 -13.91 -2.99 -6.27
N LYS A 153 -14.02 -1.83 -6.92
CA LYS A 153 -15.30 -1.15 -7.11
C LYS A 153 -16.27 -1.99 -7.92
N VAL A 154 -15.84 -2.54 -9.05
CA VAL A 154 -16.65 -3.48 -9.86
C VAL A 154 -17.17 -4.65 -9.03
N GLN A 155 -16.31 -5.24 -8.18
CA GLN A 155 -16.71 -6.34 -7.28
C GLN A 155 -17.72 -5.88 -6.22
N SER A 156 -17.50 -4.73 -5.58
CA SER A 156 -18.41 -4.19 -4.55
C SER A 156 -19.82 -3.91 -5.07
N LEU A 157 -19.95 -3.68 -6.37
CA LEU A 157 -21.23 -3.43 -7.05
C LEU A 157 -21.89 -4.72 -7.58
N GLY A 158 -21.28 -5.89 -7.37
CA GLY A 158 -21.78 -7.16 -7.90
C GLY A 158 -21.63 -7.32 -9.41
N LEU A 159 -20.81 -6.50 -10.07
CA LEU A 159 -20.67 -6.46 -11.54
C LEU A 159 -19.57 -7.39 -12.07
N SER A 160 -19.04 -8.28 -11.23
CA SER A 160 -17.94 -9.18 -11.63
C SER A 160 -18.34 -10.11 -12.78
N GLN A 161 -19.55 -10.64 -12.78
CA GLN A 161 -20.01 -11.53 -13.85
C GLN A 161 -20.17 -10.76 -15.17
N LEU A 162 -20.75 -9.55 -15.12
CA LEU A 162 -20.84 -8.66 -16.28
C LEU A 162 -19.45 -8.31 -16.83
N TYR A 163 -18.47 -8.05 -15.96
CA TYR A 163 -17.09 -7.84 -16.38
C TYR A 163 -16.50 -9.04 -17.13
N ILE A 164 -16.87 -10.27 -16.77
CA ILE A 164 -16.37 -11.50 -17.41
C ILE A 164 -17.09 -11.79 -18.73
N ASP A 165 -18.38 -11.48 -18.82
CA ASP A 165 -19.21 -11.90 -19.95
C ASP A 165 -19.36 -10.83 -21.03
N ASN A 166 -19.28 -9.54 -20.66
CA ASN A 166 -19.51 -8.43 -21.57
C ASN A 166 -18.19 -7.69 -21.90
N GLU A 167 -17.81 -7.73 -23.18
CA GLU A 167 -16.58 -7.10 -23.66
C GLU A 167 -16.65 -5.56 -23.64
N GLU A 168 -17.79 -4.97 -23.97
CA GLU A 168 -17.97 -3.51 -24.00
C GLU A 168 -17.87 -2.91 -22.60
N PHE A 169 -18.58 -3.50 -21.62
CA PHE A 169 -18.46 -3.12 -20.22
C PHE A 169 -17.01 -3.26 -19.75
N ARG A 170 -16.36 -4.41 -20.03
CA ARG A 170 -14.95 -4.62 -19.68
C ARG A 170 -14.03 -3.55 -20.30
N LYS A 171 -14.27 -3.16 -21.55
CA LYS A 171 -13.55 -2.07 -22.22
C LYS A 171 -13.76 -0.75 -21.47
N SER A 172 -15.01 -0.36 -21.15
CA SER A 172 -15.29 0.84 -20.36
C SER A 172 -14.51 0.87 -19.04
N ILE A 173 -14.48 -0.25 -18.30
CA ILE A 173 -13.73 -0.34 -17.04
C ILE A 173 -12.22 -0.22 -17.26
N ARG A 174 -11.66 -0.94 -18.23
CA ARG A 174 -10.20 -0.95 -18.47
C ARG A 174 -9.69 0.37 -19.03
N SER A 175 -10.52 1.10 -19.77
CA SER A 175 -10.16 2.42 -20.32
C SER A 175 -9.91 3.47 -19.23
N LEU A 176 -10.53 3.36 -18.05
CA LEU A 176 -10.25 4.26 -16.92
C LEU A 176 -8.77 4.25 -16.51
N ALA A 177 -8.15 3.07 -16.44
CA ALA A 177 -6.72 2.97 -16.14
C ALA A 177 -5.84 3.52 -17.28
N ALA A 178 -6.35 3.61 -18.50
CA ALA A 178 -5.61 4.14 -19.64
C ALA A 178 -5.47 5.68 -19.59
N LEU A 179 -6.31 6.37 -18.79
CA LEU A 179 -6.17 7.82 -18.54
C LEU A 179 -4.81 8.18 -17.96
N ALA A 180 -4.15 7.26 -17.24
CA ALA A 180 -2.81 7.46 -16.70
C ALA A 180 -1.71 7.64 -17.76
N PHE A 181 -2.01 7.37 -19.04
CA PHE A 181 -1.08 7.55 -20.15
C PHE A 181 -1.31 8.85 -20.94
N LEU A 182 -2.33 9.62 -20.60
CA LEU A 182 -2.57 10.94 -21.19
C LEU A 182 -1.68 11.99 -20.53
N GLN A 183 -1.44 13.10 -21.23
CA GLN A 183 -0.84 14.27 -20.59
C GLN A 183 -1.81 14.85 -19.56
N PRO A 184 -1.33 15.49 -18.47
CA PRO A 184 -2.19 16.01 -17.40
C PRO A 184 -3.33 16.92 -17.88
N ASP A 185 -3.08 17.73 -18.91
CA ASP A 185 -4.06 18.64 -19.52
C ASP A 185 -5.08 17.94 -20.43
N GLU A 186 -4.81 16.69 -20.83
CA GLU A 186 -5.71 15.87 -21.65
C GLU A 186 -6.60 14.94 -20.82
N VAL A 187 -6.26 14.72 -19.54
CA VAL A 187 -6.96 13.73 -18.67
C VAL A 187 -8.44 14.03 -18.55
N GLU A 188 -8.82 15.28 -18.30
CA GLU A 188 -10.22 15.68 -18.12
C GLU A 188 -11.02 15.45 -19.42
N TYR A 189 -10.48 15.88 -20.56
CA TYR A 189 -11.10 15.64 -21.86
C TYR A 189 -11.23 14.15 -22.18
N GLY A 190 -10.16 13.38 -21.95
CA GLY A 190 -10.16 11.93 -22.14
C GLY A 190 -11.19 11.23 -21.25
N TYR A 191 -11.32 11.65 -19.99
CA TYR A 191 -12.32 11.13 -19.07
C TYR A 191 -13.75 11.39 -19.57
N GLN A 192 -14.06 12.63 -19.98
CA GLN A 192 -15.39 12.98 -20.49
C GLN A 192 -15.74 12.22 -21.78
N LEU A 193 -14.77 12.06 -22.68
CA LEU A 193 -14.94 11.25 -23.90
C LEU A 193 -15.26 9.80 -23.56
N LEU A 194 -14.47 9.20 -22.67
CA LEU A 194 -14.67 7.82 -22.22
C LEU A 194 -16.01 7.63 -21.51
N ARG A 195 -16.42 8.61 -20.69
CA ARG A 195 -17.70 8.58 -19.98
C ARG A 195 -18.89 8.65 -20.94
N GLY A 196 -18.80 9.45 -21.99
CA GLY A 196 -19.85 9.60 -23.01
C GLY A 196 -20.09 8.34 -23.86
N ILE A 197 -19.12 7.44 -23.93
CA ILE A 197 -19.22 6.15 -24.66
C ILE A 197 -19.22 4.95 -23.71
N ALA A 198 -19.26 5.16 -22.40
CA ALA A 198 -19.22 4.09 -21.42
C ALA A 198 -20.52 3.28 -21.44
N HIS A 199 -20.41 1.98 -21.20
CA HIS A 199 -21.57 1.13 -20.94
C HIS A 199 -22.37 1.68 -19.75
N ASP A 200 -23.70 1.69 -19.80
CA ASP A 200 -24.57 2.32 -18.78
C ASP A 200 -24.23 1.90 -17.34
N GLN A 201 -24.06 0.59 -17.12
CA GLN A 201 -23.71 0.06 -15.80
C GLN A 201 -22.30 0.45 -15.32
N ALA A 202 -21.44 0.97 -16.19
CA ALA A 202 -20.09 1.45 -15.85
C ALA A 202 -20.10 2.88 -15.31
N ILE A 203 -21.15 3.69 -15.56
CA ILE A 203 -21.21 5.11 -15.15
C ILE A 203 -20.98 5.28 -13.65
N GLN A 204 -21.56 4.42 -12.81
CA GLN A 204 -21.33 4.42 -11.36
C GLN A 204 -19.87 4.14 -10.93
N ILE A 205 -19.06 3.50 -11.78
CA ILE A 205 -17.62 3.33 -11.55
C ILE A 205 -16.86 4.58 -12.01
N TYR A 206 -17.29 5.25 -13.08
CA TYR A 206 -16.75 6.54 -13.51
C TYR A 206 -17.00 7.60 -12.43
N ASP A 207 -18.22 7.71 -11.91
CA ASP A 207 -18.54 8.66 -10.85
C ASP A 207 -17.70 8.40 -9.58
N TYR A 208 -17.37 7.13 -9.27
CA TYR A 208 -16.42 6.79 -8.19
C TYR A 208 -14.96 7.14 -8.52
N PHE A 209 -14.58 7.10 -9.80
CA PHE A 209 -13.21 7.39 -10.22
C PHE A 209 -12.88 8.89 -10.12
N GLU A 210 -13.90 9.74 -10.16
CA GLU A 210 -13.79 11.20 -10.06
C GLU A 210 -13.74 11.72 -8.60
N THR A 211 -14.08 10.89 -7.61
CA THR A 211 -14.06 11.25 -6.17
C THR A 211 -12.69 11.05 -5.54
#